data_AF-A0A8S3E698-F1
#
_entry.id   AF-A0A8S3E698-F1
#
_cell.length_a   1.000
_cell.length_b   1.000
_cell.length_c   1.000
_cell.angle_alpha   90.00
_cell.angle_beta   90.00
_cell.angle_gamma   90.00
#
_symmetry.space_group_name_H-M   'P 1'
#
loop_
_entity.id
_entity.type
_entity.pdbx_description
1 polymer ?
#
loop_
_entity_poly.entity_id
_entity_poly.type
_entity_poly.pdbx_seq_one_letter_code
_entity_poly.pdbx_strand_id
1 'polypeptide(L)'
;DREKIWREIYYGVKRQLGGSCCIPNCKRNCPKCSIHERCVNGCKSREEGCKKEEKGFFAEVRYLQLHDIDVPDRVMERRLLGLVRDLEKEREEYINQEALVKKQTDILVNQFRNNATQSVAISDAQAQLKRERAKSDALKRVEISRIDGLALMCSTLGITQAKHINSLQYLRTLRESSDNIKYSIDFSHAIAQQQQQQQQQPKLPASST
;
A
#
# COMPACT_ATOMS: atom_id res chain seq x y z
N ASP A 1 16.34 42.90 21.05
CA ASP A 1 15.31 42.87 22.13
C ASP A 1 15.58 43.79 23.31
N ARG A 2 16.80 43.85 23.85
CA ARG A 2 17.16 44.74 24.98
C ARG A 2 16.79 46.21 24.75
N GLU A 3 16.98 46.76 23.55
CA GLU A 3 16.60 48.14 23.22
C GLU A 3 15.08 48.38 23.16
N LYS A 4 14.29 47.35 22.84
CA LYS A 4 12.82 47.45 22.82
C LYS A 4 12.29 47.46 24.26
N ILE A 5 12.78 46.54 25.08
CA ILE A 5 12.46 46.47 26.52
C ILE A 5 12.87 47.76 27.22
N TRP A 6 14.08 48.28 26.94
CA TRP A 6 14.55 49.55 27.50
C TRP A 6 13.63 50.71 27.11
N ARG A 7 13.22 50.80 25.84
CA ARG A 7 12.28 51.83 25.37
C ARG A 7 10.93 51.73 26.07
N GLU A 8 10.37 50.54 26.19
CA GLU A 8 9.08 50.33 26.85
C GLU A 8 9.11 50.70 28.33
N ILE A 9 10.16 50.29 29.06
CA ILE A 9 10.34 50.65 30.46
C ILE A 9 10.55 52.16 30.61
N TYR A 10 11.40 52.75 29.77
CA TYR A 10 11.68 54.19 29.80
C TYR A 10 10.41 55.02 29.54
N TYR A 11 9.65 54.70 28.48
CA TYR A 11 8.40 55.39 28.19
C TYR A 11 7.30 55.09 29.20
N GLY A 12 7.28 53.89 29.79
CA GLY A 12 6.37 53.52 30.88
C GLY A 12 6.58 54.38 32.13
N VAL A 13 7.83 54.47 32.61
CA VAL A 13 8.22 55.31 33.74
C VAL A 13 7.95 56.79 33.44
N LYS A 14 8.27 57.24 32.23
CA LYS A 14 8.01 58.63 31.79
C LYS A 14 6.51 58.97 31.81
N ARG A 15 5.63 58.03 31.41
CA ARG A 15 4.17 58.25 31.47
C ARG A 15 3.64 58.31 32.90
N GLN A 16 4.13 57.45 33.79
CA GLN A 16 3.72 57.46 35.19
C GLN A 16 4.18 58.72 35.93
N LEU A 17 5.41 59.18 35.68
CA LEU A 17 5.97 60.37 36.33
C LEU A 17 5.52 61.69 35.67
N GLY A 18 5.25 61.67 34.36
CA GLY A 18 4.85 62.85 33.57
C GLY A 18 3.38 63.21 33.69
N GLY A 19 2.52 62.29 34.14
CA GLY A 19 1.08 62.49 34.19
C GLY A 19 0.46 62.61 32.79
N SER A 20 -0.83 62.96 32.73
CA SER A 20 -1.59 63.08 31.47
C SER A 20 -1.55 64.49 30.84
N CYS A 21 -0.75 65.38 31.44
CA CYS A 21 -0.69 66.80 31.10
C CYS A 21 0.60 67.15 30.32
N CYS A 22 0.54 68.09 29.38
CA CYS A 22 1.73 68.54 28.66
C CYS A 22 2.71 69.34 29.57
N ILE A 23 4.01 69.22 29.33
CA ILE A 23 5.10 69.99 29.98
C ILE A 23 4.89 71.51 29.75
N PRO A 24 5.27 72.41 30.69
CA PRO A 24 5.26 73.86 30.43
C PRO A 24 6.04 74.20 29.15
N ASN A 25 5.42 74.98 28.25
CA ASN A 25 5.92 75.40 26.91
C ASN A 25 5.81 74.38 25.78
N CYS A 26 5.08 73.29 25.99
CA CYS A 26 4.86 72.26 24.96
C CYS A 26 3.72 72.66 23.99
N LYS A 27 3.98 72.65 22.68
CA LYS A 27 2.98 72.98 21.64
C LYS A 27 2.36 71.71 21.07
N ARG A 28 1.03 71.63 21.03
CA ARG A 28 0.26 70.42 20.69
C ARG A 28 0.55 69.88 19.27
N ASN A 29 0.96 70.75 18.33
CA ASN A 29 1.30 70.39 16.96
C ASN A 29 2.39 71.31 16.41
N CYS A 30 3.62 71.15 16.88
CA CYS A 30 4.76 71.90 16.36
C CYS A 30 5.66 71.00 15.50
N PRO A 31 5.64 71.14 14.16
CA PRO A 31 6.46 70.31 13.26
C PRO A 31 7.97 70.60 13.37
N LYS A 32 8.35 71.79 13.87
CA LYS A 32 9.75 72.24 14.02
C LYS A 32 10.32 72.05 15.43
N CYS A 33 9.54 71.54 16.37
CA CYS A 33 9.98 71.39 17.76
C CYS A 33 10.68 70.04 17.97
N SER A 34 11.63 70.00 18.91
CA SER A 34 12.34 68.77 19.28
C SER A 34 11.36 67.73 19.85
N ILE A 35 11.68 66.44 19.80
CA ILE A 35 10.83 65.36 20.35
C ILE A 35 10.51 65.60 21.84
N HIS A 36 11.39 66.32 22.55
CA HIS A 36 11.23 66.69 23.95
C HIS A 36 10.22 67.83 24.20
N GLU A 37 9.85 68.57 23.15
CA GLU A 37 8.97 69.75 23.19
C GLU A 37 7.59 69.50 22.55
N ARG A 38 7.37 68.29 22.03
CA ARG A 38 6.08 67.86 21.47
C ARG A 38 5.25 67.17 22.54
N CYS A 39 3.96 67.47 22.54
CA CYS A 39 3.06 66.82 23.46
C CYS A 39 2.75 65.41 22.95
N VAL A 40 2.80 64.42 23.84
CA VAL A 40 2.52 63.03 23.46
C VAL A 40 1.04 62.91 23.08
N ASN A 41 0.74 62.16 22.03
CA ASN A 41 -0.63 61.94 21.57
C ASN A 41 -1.49 61.37 22.72
N GLY A 42 -2.55 62.09 23.09
CA GLY A 42 -3.43 61.74 24.23
C GLY A 42 -3.21 62.56 25.50
N CYS A 43 -2.21 63.45 25.54
CA CYS A 43 -2.05 64.41 26.64
C CYS A 43 -2.95 65.64 26.48
N LYS A 44 -3.50 66.11 27.60
CA LYS A 44 -4.29 67.36 27.66
C LYS A 44 -3.34 68.55 27.63
N SER A 45 -3.65 69.54 26.81
CA SER A 45 -2.91 70.81 26.83
C SER A 45 -3.19 71.54 28.14
N ARG A 46 -2.23 72.34 28.61
CA ARG A 46 -2.42 73.14 29.84
C ARG A 46 -3.53 74.19 29.66
N GLU A 47 -3.75 74.63 28.42
CA GLU A 47 -4.79 75.56 28.00
C GLU A 47 -6.20 74.94 28.12
N GLU A 48 -6.33 73.62 27.94
CA GLU A 48 -7.60 72.88 28.12
C GLU A 48 -7.97 72.61 29.58
N GLY A 49 -7.29 73.23 30.56
CA GLY A 49 -7.70 73.17 31.97
C GLY A 49 -7.25 71.91 32.69
N CYS A 50 -5.96 71.58 32.59
CA CYS A 50 -5.34 70.48 33.32
C CYS A 50 -5.43 70.68 34.85
N LYS A 51 -6.10 69.74 35.55
CA LYS A 51 -6.30 69.81 37.01
C LYS A 51 -4.99 69.57 37.76
N LYS A 52 -4.88 70.04 39.01
CA LYS A 52 -3.66 69.85 39.84
C LYS A 52 -3.29 68.38 40.02
N GLU A 53 -4.28 67.49 40.06
CA GLU A 53 -4.12 66.02 40.19
C GLU A 53 -3.60 65.35 38.90
N GLU A 54 -3.79 65.99 37.74
CA GLU A 54 -3.36 65.47 36.43
C GLU A 54 -1.95 65.93 36.05
N LYS A 55 -1.33 66.79 36.88
CA LYS A 55 0.04 67.30 36.69
C LYS A 55 1.02 66.30 37.29
N GLY A 56 1.80 65.65 36.43
CA GLY A 56 2.94 64.85 36.88
C GLY A 56 4.08 65.73 37.40
N PHE A 57 5.10 65.08 37.95
CA PHE A 57 6.29 65.75 38.49
C PHE A 57 7.25 66.25 37.40
N PHE A 58 6.94 66.02 36.11
CA PHE A 58 7.72 66.45 34.94
C PHE A 58 9.23 66.23 35.08
N ALA A 59 9.62 65.14 35.73
CA ALA A 59 11.02 64.82 35.98
C ALA A 59 11.67 64.24 34.71
N GLU A 60 12.80 64.80 34.32
CA GLU A 60 13.64 64.26 33.25
C GLU A 60 14.59 63.20 33.82
N VAL A 61 14.30 61.93 33.57
CA VAL A 61 15.21 60.83 33.90
C VAL A 61 16.30 60.78 32.83
N ARG A 62 17.46 61.38 33.11
CA ARG A 62 18.61 61.42 32.17
C ARG A 62 19.30 60.07 32.02
N TYR A 63 19.34 59.27 33.08
CA TYR A 63 19.95 57.95 33.08
C TYR A 63 19.07 56.98 33.88
N LEU A 64 18.48 56.01 33.19
CA LEU A 64 17.85 54.85 33.82
C LEU A 64 18.87 53.71 33.80
N GLN A 65 19.59 53.54 34.91
CA GLN A 65 20.48 52.40 35.10
C GLN A 65 19.66 51.25 35.67
N LEU A 66 19.37 50.25 34.84
CA LEU A 66 18.90 48.96 35.34
C LEU A 66 20.09 48.30 36.04
N HIS A 67 19.97 48.09 37.35
CA HIS A 67 20.95 47.32 38.10
C HIS A 67 20.96 45.87 37.59
N ASP A 68 22.07 45.16 37.80
CA ASP A 68 22.17 43.77 37.37
C ASP A 68 21.07 42.96 38.05
N ILE A 69 20.25 42.30 37.23
CA ILE A 69 19.19 41.43 37.72
C ILE A 69 19.86 40.11 38.08
N ASP A 70 20.08 39.88 39.38
CA ASP A 70 20.57 38.60 39.88
C ASP A 70 19.47 37.55 39.68
N VAL A 71 19.61 36.74 38.63
CA VAL A 71 18.70 35.64 38.36
C VAL A 71 19.21 34.44 39.16
N PRO A 72 18.47 33.96 40.17
CA PRO A 72 18.93 32.87 41.00
C PRO A 72 19.13 31.61 40.14
N ASP A 73 20.23 30.89 40.38
CA ASP A 73 20.65 29.72 39.60
C ASP A 73 19.54 28.68 39.40
N ARG A 74 18.64 28.53 40.39
CA ARG A 74 17.48 27.62 40.32
C ARG A 74 16.52 27.93 39.16
N VAL A 75 16.39 29.20 38.78
CA VAL A 75 15.53 29.62 37.64
C VAL A 75 16.20 29.26 36.32
N MET A 76 17.51 29.46 36.24
CA MET A 76 18.32 29.08 35.08
C MET A 76 18.35 27.56 34.91
N GLU A 77 18.56 26.81 35.99
CA GLU A 77 18.54 25.35 35.99
C GLU A 77 17.17 24.80 35.54
N ARG A 78 16.06 25.32 36.08
CA ARG A 78 14.71 24.93 35.63
C ARG A 78 14.48 25.21 34.15
N ARG A 79 14.96 26.35 33.67
CA ARG A 79 14.87 26.71 32.25
C ARG A 79 15.70 25.75 31.38
N LEU A 80 16.93 25.46 31.79
CA LEU A 80 17.80 24.51 31.09
C LEU A 80 17.20 23.11 31.06
N LEU A 81 16.67 22.62 32.20
CA LEU A 81 15.98 21.35 32.27
C LEU A 81 14.74 21.30 31.37
N GLY A 82 13.99 22.40 31.27
CA GLY A 82 12.88 22.53 30.31
C GLY A 82 13.36 22.36 28.87
N LEU A 83 14.40 23.11 28.49
CA LEU A 83 14.98 23.04 27.14
C LEU A 83 15.54 21.65 26.81
N VAL A 84 16.20 20.99 27.77
CA VAL A 84 16.71 19.62 27.57
C VAL A 84 15.56 18.64 27.35
N ARG A 85 14.50 18.72 28.16
CA ARG A 85 13.32 17.86 28.00
C ARG A 85 12.60 18.08 26.67
N ASP A 86 12.49 19.32 26.24
CA ASP A 86 11.89 19.65 24.94
C ASP A 86 12.71 19.05 23.79
N LEU A 87 14.05 19.18 23.85
CA LEU A 87 14.95 18.57 22.87
C LEU A 87 14.91 17.04 22.88
N GLU A 88 14.85 16.42 24.06
CA GLU A 88 14.70 14.96 24.20
C GLU A 88 13.37 14.48 23.61
N LYS A 89 12.28 15.19 23.90
CA LYS A 89 10.96 14.88 23.35
C LYS A 89 10.93 14.99 21.83
N GLU A 90 11.47 16.08 21.26
CA GLU A 90 11.57 16.23 19.81
C GLU A 90 12.35 15.06 19.19
N ARG A 91 13.49 14.69 19.79
CA ARG A 91 14.29 13.55 19.33
C ARG A 91 13.51 12.24 19.36
N GLU A 92 12.79 11.96 20.43
CA GLU A 92 11.95 10.76 20.55
C GLU A 92 10.82 10.74 19.51
N GLU A 93 10.18 11.89 19.26
CA GLU A 93 9.16 12.03 18.23
C GLU A 93 9.73 11.71 16.84
N TYR A 94 10.91 12.22 16.49
CA TYR A 94 11.56 11.89 15.22
C TYR A 94 11.88 10.40 15.08
N ILE A 95 12.40 9.75 16.13
CA ILE A 95 12.70 8.32 16.12
C ILE A 95 11.41 7.50 15.93
N ASN A 96 10.35 7.87 16.64
CA ASN A 96 9.06 7.20 16.54
C ASN A 96 8.44 7.38 15.14
N GLN A 97 8.50 8.57 14.56
CA GLN A 97 8.04 8.84 13.21
C GLN A 97 8.83 8.03 12.17
N GLU A 98 10.16 7.98 12.28
CA GLU A 98 11.00 7.17 11.40
C GLU A 98 10.61 5.68 11.47
N ALA A 99 10.41 5.15 12.67
CA ALA A 99 9.99 3.76 12.86
C ALA A 99 8.61 3.48 12.25
N LEU A 100 7.67 4.43 12.35
CA LEU A 100 6.35 4.32 11.72
C LEU A 100 6.45 4.32 10.20
N VAL A 101 7.23 5.23 9.63
CA VAL A 101 7.43 5.31 8.17
C VAL A 101 8.07 4.03 7.65
N LYS A 102 9.08 3.47 8.35
CA LYS A 102 9.68 2.19 7.98
C LYS A 102 8.67 1.05 7.99
N LYS A 103 7.87 0.92 9.07
CA LYS A 103 6.82 -0.11 9.16
C LYS A 103 5.78 0.03 8.06
N GLN A 104 5.33 1.25 7.76
CA GLN A 104 4.40 1.50 6.66
C GLN A 104 4.99 1.11 5.31
N THR A 105 6.26 1.45 5.08
CA THR A 105 6.99 1.09 3.87
C THR A 105 7.11 -0.42 3.73
N ASP A 106 7.44 -1.14 4.81
CA ASP A 106 7.53 -2.60 4.81
C ASP A 106 6.19 -3.27 4.48
N ILE A 107 5.08 -2.74 5.03
CA ILE A 107 3.73 -3.22 4.71
C ILE A 107 3.46 -3.03 3.21
N LEU A 108 3.76 -1.86 2.65
CA LEU A 108 3.56 -1.58 1.22
C LEU A 108 4.40 -2.50 0.33
N VAL A 109 5.68 -2.71 0.67
CA VAL A 109 6.57 -3.62 -0.07
C VAL A 109 6.00 -5.05 -0.05
N ASN A 110 5.52 -5.52 1.10
CA ASN A 110 4.94 -6.85 1.21
C ASN A 110 3.62 -6.96 0.42
N GLN A 111 2.78 -5.93 0.42
CA GLN A 111 1.58 -5.88 -0.42
C GLN A 111 1.94 -5.95 -1.91
N PHE A 112 2.93 -5.18 -2.36
CA PHE A 112 3.37 -5.24 -3.76
C PHE A 112 3.93 -6.60 -4.14
N ARG A 113 4.72 -7.23 -3.26
CA ARG A 113 5.22 -8.59 -3.49
C ARG A 113 4.08 -9.60 -3.60
N ASN A 114 3.10 -9.55 -2.69
CA ASN A 114 1.95 -10.45 -2.71
C ASN A 114 1.09 -10.25 -3.96
N ASN A 115 0.85 -9.01 -4.38
CA ASN A 115 0.10 -8.73 -5.60
C ASN A 115 0.84 -9.20 -6.85
N ALA A 116 2.17 -9.04 -6.89
CA ALA A 116 3.00 -9.53 -7.98
C ALA A 116 2.97 -11.05 -8.07
N THR A 117 3.16 -11.76 -6.95
CA THR A 117 3.11 -13.24 -6.93
C THR A 117 1.72 -13.76 -7.32
N GLN A 118 0.64 -13.11 -6.86
CA GLN A 118 -0.72 -13.44 -7.28
C GLN A 118 -0.93 -13.22 -8.78
N SER A 119 -0.40 -12.13 -9.35
CA SER A 119 -0.51 -11.82 -10.78
C SER A 119 0.20 -12.85 -11.66
N VAL A 120 1.38 -13.31 -11.22
CA VAL A 120 2.13 -14.38 -11.89
C VAL A 120 1.33 -15.69 -11.84
N ALA A 121 0.84 -16.08 -10.66
CA ALA A 121 0.05 -17.30 -10.50
C ALA A 121 -1.23 -17.30 -11.36
N ILE A 122 -1.93 -16.17 -11.43
CA ILE A 122 -3.11 -15.99 -12.30
C ILE A 122 -2.70 -16.14 -13.77
N SER A 123 -1.60 -15.51 -14.17
CA SER A 123 -1.10 -15.55 -15.55
C SER A 123 -0.70 -16.97 -15.97
N ASP A 124 -0.02 -17.70 -15.09
CA ASP A 124 0.37 -19.10 -15.31
C ASP A 124 -0.86 -20.01 -15.41
N ALA A 125 -1.83 -19.85 -14.51
CA ALA A 125 -3.08 -20.60 -14.57
C ALA A 125 -3.85 -20.33 -15.87
N GLN A 126 -3.91 -19.07 -16.31
CA GLN A 126 -4.54 -18.71 -17.58
C GLN A 126 -3.78 -19.28 -18.79
N ALA A 127 -2.45 -19.25 -18.77
CA ALA A 127 -1.62 -19.83 -19.82
C ALA A 127 -1.83 -21.35 -19.92
N GLN A 128 -1.86 -22.04 -18.77
CA GLN A 128 -2.13 -23.47 -18.72
C GLN A 128 -3.53 -23.80 -19.25
N LEU A 129 -4.55 -23.06 -18.81
CA LEU A 129 -5.92 -23.22 -19.31
C LEU A 129 -6.01 -23.00 -20.83
N LYS A 130 -5.31 -22.00 -21.38
CA LYS A 130 -5.25 -21.78 -22.83
C LYS A 130 -4.58 -22.95 -23.57
N ARG A 131 -3.49 -23.49 -23.03
CA ARG A 131 -2.80 -24.66 -23.62
C ARG A 131 -3.70 -25.90 -23.61
N GLU A 132 -4.36 -26.18 -22.49
CA GLU A 132 -5.27 -27.33 -22.39
C GLU A 132 -6.48 -27.19 -23.32
N ARG A 133 -7.06 -25.98 -23.42
CA ARG A 133 -8.12 -25.70 -24.40
C ARG A 133 -7.64 -25.91 -25.83
N ALA A 134 -6.48 -25.34 -26.19
CA ALA A 134 -5.92 -25.51 -27.53
C ALA A 134 -5.63 -26.99 -27.86
N LYS A 135 -5.12 -27.76 -26.90
CA LYS A 135 -4.89 -29.20 -27.05
C LYS A 135 -6.19 -29.97 -27.22
N SER A 136 -7.21 -29.67 -26.41
CA SER A 136 -8.54 -30.27 -26.52
C SER A 136 -9.19 -29.96 -27.86
N ASP A 137 -9.12 -28.71 -28.32
CA ASP A 137 -9.66 -28.27 -29.61
C ASP A 137 -8.92 -28.95 -30.79
N ALA A 138 -7.60 -29.08 -30.69
CA ALA A 138 -6.80 -29.78 -31.69
C ALA A 138 -7.19 -31.26 -31.77
N LEU A 139 -7.29 -31.96 -30.63
CA LEU A 139 -7.74 -33.36 -30.58
C LEU A 139 -9.14 -33.50 -31.15
N LYS A 140 -10.07 -32.62 -30.77
CA LYS A 140 -11.43 -32.62 -31.30
C LYS A 140 -11.45 -32.47 -32.82
N ARG A 141 -10.65 -31.56 -33.38
CA ARG A 141 -10.56 -31.38 -34.83
C ARG A 141 -10.01 -32.62 -35.52
N VAL A 142 -8.96 -33.23 -34.97
CA VAL A 142 -8.39 -34.48 -35.51
C VAL A 142 -9.41 -35.61 -35.47
N GLU A 143 -10.16 -35.75 -34.37
CA GLU A 143 -11.21 -36.78 -34.26
C GLU A 143 -12.37 -36.55 -35.23
N ILE A 144 -12.81 -35.30 -35.42
CA ILE A 144 -13.83 -34.96 -36.42
C ILE A 144 -13.32 -35.35 -37.82
N SER A 145 -12.11 -34.93 -38.20
CA SER A 145 -11.53 -35.29 -39.50
C SER A 145 -11.33 -36.81 -39.66
N ARG A 146 -11.04 -37.53 -38.58
CA ARG A 146 -10.95 -39.00 -38.58
C ARG A 146 -12.32 -39.64 -38.82
N ILE A 147 -13.37 -39.15 -38.17
CA ILE A 147 -14.76 -39.61 -38.36
C ILE A 147 -15.20 -39.34 -39.80
N ASP A 148 -14.98 -38.11 -40.31
CA ASP A 148 -15.34 -37.72 -41.67
C ASP A 148 -14.62 -38.58 -42.71
N GLY A 149 -13.31 -38.82 -42.51
CA GLY A 149 -12.52 -39.69 -43.37
C GLY A 149 -13.01 -41.14 -43.36
N LEU A 150 -13.42 -41.67 -42.20
CA LEU A 150 -14.00 -43.00 -42.10
C LEU A 150 -15.36 -43.07 -42.79
N ALA A 151 -16.21 -42.06 -42.62
CA ALA A 151 -17.49 -41.97 -43.32
C ALA A 151 -17.31 -41.96 -44.85
N LEU A 152 -16.33 -41.19 -45.36
CA LEU A 152 -15.97 -41.17 -46.78
C LEU A 152 -15.44 -42.52 -47.28
N MET A 153 -14.59 -43.19 -46.49
CA MET A 153 -14.08 -44.52 -46.84
C MET A 153 -15.20 -45.57 -46.89
N CYS A 154 -16.13 -45.54 -45.93
CA CYS A 154 -17.26 -46.46 -45.93
C CYS A 154 -18.23 -46.19 -47.09
N SER A 155 -18.48 -44.93 -47.44
CA SER A 155 -19.34 -44.59 -48.57
C SER A 155 -18.74 -44.99 -49.92
N THR A 156 -17.43 -44.76 -50.13
CA THR A 156 -16.72 -45.14 -51.36
C THR A 156 -16.62 -46.65 -51.55
N LEU A 157 -16.47 -47.43 -50.46
CA LEU A 157 -16.42 -48.89 -50.50
C LEU A 157 -17.81 -49.56 -50.47
N GLY A 158 -18.90 -48.78 -50.41
CA GLY A 158 -20.27 -49.30 -50.37
C GLY A 158 -20.61 -50.05 -49.07
N ILE A 159 -19.90 -49.80 -47.97
CA ILE A 159 -20.11 -50.47 -46.69
C ILE A 159 -21.23 -49.76 -45.93
N THR A 160 -22.44 -50.31 -45.98
CA THR A 160 -23.63 -49.73 -45.34
C THR A 160 -24.00 -50.40 -44.01
N GLN A 161 -23.54 -51.63 -43.76
CA GLN A 161 -23.87 -52.35 -42.52
C GLN A 161 -22.97 -51.90 -41.36
N ALA A 162 -23.59 -51.53 -40.23
CA ALA A 162 -22.90 -51.12 -39.01
C ALA A 162 -21.89 -52.16 -38.48
N LYS A 163 -22.16 -53.45 -38.68
CA LYS A 163 -21.25 -54.54 -38.29
C LYS A 163 -19.90 -54.44 -39.00
N HIS A 164 -19.90 -54.14 -40.30
CA HIS A 164 -18.67 -54.02 -41.09
C HIS A 164 -17.90 -52.74 -40.75
N ILE A 165 -18.60 -51.65 -40.44
CA ILE A 165 -18.01 -50.39 -39.98
C ILE A 165 -17.26 -50.59 -38.65
N ASN A 166 -17.90 -51.25 -37.68
CA ASN A 166 -17.30 -51.53 -36.38
C ASN A 166 -16.09 -52.46 -36.48
N SER A 167 -16.17 -53.51 -37.31
CA SER A 167 -15.03 -54.41 -37.55
C SER A 167 -13.85 -53.68 -38.19
N LEU A 168 -14.11 -52.82 -39.18
CA LEU A 168 -13.06 -52.02 -39.84
C LEU A 168 -12.40 -51.05 -38.85
N GLN A 169 -13.20 -50.37 -38.03
CA GLN A 169 -12.70 -49.46 -37.00
C GLN A 169 -11.83 -50.22 -35.98
N TYR A 170 -12.25 -51.40 -35.53
CA TYR A 170 -11.48 -52.24 -34.62
C TYR A 170 -10.14 -52.68 -35.22
N LEU A 171 -10.14 -53.18 -36.46
CA LEU A 171 -8.91 -53.55 -37.16
C LEU A 171 -7.95 -52.38 -37.33
N ARG A 172 -8.50 -51.18 -37.61
CA ARG A 172 -7.70 -49.96 -37.71
C ARG A 172 -7.10 -49.55 -36.36
N THR A 173 -7.89 -49.59 -35.28
CA THR A 173 -7.37 -49.32 -33.93
C THR A 173 -6.29 -50.32 -33.53
N LEU A 174 -6.44 -51.60 -33.87
CA LEU A 174 -5.42 -52.62 -33.64
C LEU A 174 -4.15 -52.38 -34.47
N ARG A 175 -4.28 -51.92 -35.72
CA ARG A 175 -3.14 -51.56 -36.56
C ARG A 175 -2.39 -50.34 -36.02
N GLU A 176 -3.10 -49.34 -35.52
CA GLU A 176 -2.50 -48.13 -34.95
C GLU A 176 -1.82 -48.41 -33.59
N SER A 177 -2.20 -49.50 -32.91
CA SER A 177 -1.65 -49.93 -31.61
C SER A 177 -0.69 -51.12 -31.69
N SER A 178 -0.33 -51.57 -32.89
CA SER A 178 0.44 -52.81 -33.11
C SER A 178 1.85 -52.80 -32.53
N ASP A 179 2.40 -51.63 -32.16
CA ASP A 179 3.72 -51.54 -31.50
C ASP A 179 3.71 -52.06 -30.05
N ASN A 180 2.53 -52.20 -29.41
CA ASN A 180 2.38 -52.65 -28.02
C ASN A 180 1.40 -53.82 -27.81
N ILE A 181 0.84 -54.40 -28.88
CA ILE A 181 -0.09 -55.54 -28.74
C ILE A 181 0.70 -56.84 -28.72
N LYS A 182 0.81 -57.45 -27.54
CA LYS A 182 1.16 -58.87 -27.41
C LYS A 182 -0.10 -59.69 -27.68
N TYR A 183 -0.16 -60.36 -28.83
CA TYR A 183 -1.18 -61.37 -29.08
C TYR A 183 -0.92 -62.58 -28.19
N SER A 184 -1.68 -62.73 -27.09
CA SER A 184 -1.78 -64.03 -26.42
C SER A 184 -2.97 -64.78 -27.02
N ILE A 185 -2.69 -65.76 -27.87
CA ILE A 185 -3.69 -66.76 -28.24
C ILE A 185 -3.79 -67.70 -27.05
N ASP A 186 -4.89 -67.61 -26.31
CA ASP A 186 -5.18 -68.55 -25.23
C ASP A 186 -5.69 -69.86 -25.85
N PHE A 187 -4.81 -70.84 -25.98
CA PHE A 187 -5.11 -72.16 -26.59
C PHE A 187 -6.03 -73.03 -25.71
N SER A 188 -6.37 -72.56 -24.51
CA SER A 188 -7.22 -73.29 -23.55
C SER A 188 -8.64 -73.56 -24.08
N HIS A 189 -9.19 -72.71 -24.96
CA HIS A 189 -10.52 -72.92 -25.55
C HIS A 189 -10.54 -73.85 -26.78
N ALA A 190 -9.46 -73.93 -27.55
CA ALA A 190 -9.40 -74.79 -28.74
C ALA A 190 -9.21 -76.27 -28.37
N ILE A 191 -8.43 -76.55 -27.32
CA ILE A 191 -8.17 -77.91 -26.84
C ILE A 191 -9.39 -78.46 -26.08
N ALA A 192 -10.10 -77.63 -25.33
CA ALA A 192 -11.29 -78.04 -24.59
C ALA A 192 -12.46 -78.48 -25.51
N GLN A 193 -12.67 -77.80 -26.65
CA GLN A 193 -13.71 -78.20 -27.61
C GLN A 193 -13.36 -79.50 -28.35
N GLN A 194 -12.08 -79.74 -28.64
CA GLN A 194 -11.63 -81.00 -29.26
C GLN A 194 -11.78 -82.19 -28.30
N GLN A 195 -11.53 -81.99 -27.00
CA GLN A 195 -11.67 -83.05 -25.99
C GLN A 195 -13.15 -83.39 -25.68
N GLN A 196 -14.05 -82.40 -25.73
CA GLN A 196 -15.49 -82.66 -25.53
C GLN A 196 -16.13 -83.43 -26.71
N GLN A 197 -15.61 -83.30 -27.93
CA GLN A 197 -16.09 -84.09 -29.08
C GLN A 197 -15.58 -85.54 -29.08
N GLN A 198 -14.47 -85.85 -28.42
CA GLN A 198 -13.94 -87.23 -28.33
C GLN A 198 -14.59 -88.07 -27.22
N GLN A 199 -15.25 -87.46 -26.23
CA GLN A 199 -15.90 -88.20 -25.13
C GLN A 199 -17.36 -88.59 -25.40
N GLN A 200 -17.93 -88.25 -26.56
CA GLN A 200 -19.32 -88.58 -26.93
C GLN A 200 -19.43 -89.58 -28.10
N GLN A 201 -18.56 -90.59 -28.16
CA GLN A 201 -18.82 -91.76 -29.01
C GLN A 201 -19.35 -92.94 -28.16
N PRO A 202 -20.50 -93.54 -28.54
CA PRO A 202 -21.19 -94.55 -27.74
C PRO A 202 -20.48 -95.92 -27.79
N LYS A 203 -20.25 -96.54 -26.62
CA LYS A 203 -19.86 -97.95 -26.53
C LYS A 203 -21.06 -98.83 -26.89
N LEU A 204 -20.97 -99.57 -28.00
CA LEU A 204 -21.84 -100.70 -28.35
C LEU A 204 -21.16 -102.05 -28.03
N PRO A 205 -21.94 -103.13 -27.83
CA PRO A 205 -21.61 -104.24 -26.92
C PRO A 205 -20.76 -105.32 -27.59
N ALA A 206 -19.91 -105.98 -26.79
CA ALA A 206 -19.23 -107.20 -27.20
C ALA A 206 -20.00 -108.43 -26.68
N SER A 207 -20.29 -109.31 -27.62
CA SER A 207 -20.99 -110.59 -27.55
C SER A 207 -20.20 -111.70 -26.85
N SER A 208 -20.91 -112.48 -26.02
CA SER A 208 -20.78 -113.92 -25.72
C SER A 208 -19.41 -114.61 -25.83
N THR A 209 -18.90 -115.11 -24.69
CA THR A 209 -18.73 -116.55 -24.41
C THR A 209 -18.54 -116.77 -22.92
#